data_AF-A0A7W1UQX7-F1
#
_entry.id   AF-A0A7W1UQX7-F1
#
_cell.length_a   1.000
_cell.length_b   1.000
_cell.length_c   1.000
_cell.angle_alpha   90.00
_cell.angle_beta   90.00
_cell.angle_gamma   90.00
#
_symmetry.space_group_name_H-M   'P 1'
#
loop_
_entity.id
_entity.type
_entity.pdbx_description
1 polymer ?
#
loop_
_entity_poly.entity_id
_entity_poly.type
_entity_poly.pdbx_seq_one_letter_code
_entity_poly.pdbx_strand_id
1 'polypeptide(L)'
;VINQPDSVGLACDLVQHGIPLPAYNYNSLPNHPNYFLGALAGSPCDTLTSLASESFISKQLNVFPNPNDGLFTLGFNAQKDVGVLEIFDSMGRMVYEDKVAQWSQYKKVDITALPMGIYLCRIAWGKSVAGVKILKE
;
A
#
# COMPACT_ATOMS: atom_id res chain seq x y z
N VAL A 1 29.31 -4.48 -27.23
CA VAL A 1 29.13 -3.12 -27.77
C VAL A 1 28.57 -3.25 -29.17
N ILE A 2 27.57 -2.46 -29.53
CA ILE A 2 27.01 -2.42 -30.89
C ILE A 2 27.37 -1.05 -31.45
N ASN A 3 28.23 -1.00 -32.48
CA ASN A 3 28.74 0.27 -33.01
C ASN A 3 27.77 0.93 -34.00
N GLN A 4 26.93 0.15 -34.69
CA GLN A 4 25.87 0.65 -35.58
C GLN A 4 24.50 0.05 -35.20
N PRO A 5 23.81 0.61 -34.19
CA PRO A 5 22.57 0.02 -33.66
C PRO A 5 21.40 -0.02 -34.66
N ASP A 6 21.41 0.87 -35.66
CA ASP A 6 20.34 0.97 -36.66
C ASP A 6 20.55 0.04 -37.88
N SER A 7 21.68 -0.68 -37.93
CA SER A 7 22.02 -1.60 -39.03
C SER A 7 21.65 -3.05 -38.69
N VAL A 8 21.22 -3.82 -39.69
CA VAL A 8 20.74 -5.20 -39.49
C VAL A 8 21.86 -6.25 -39.56
N GLY A 9 21.75 -7.29 -38.73
CA GLY A 9 22.61 -8.47 -38.80
C GLY A 9 24.08 -8.16 -38.54
N LEU A 10 24.98 -8.72 -39.36
CA LEU A 10 26.43 -8.47 -39.24
C LEU A 10 26.82 -7.00 -39.45
N ALA A 11 25.94 -6.21 -40.07
CA ALA A 11 26.19 -4.78 -40.30
C ALA A 11 26.03 -3.92 -39.03
N CYS A 12 25.58 -4.48 -37.89
CA CYS A 12 25.52 -3.74 -36.63
C CYS A 12 26.87 -3.61 -35.91
N ASP A 13 27.89 -4.33 -36.40
CA ASP A 13 29.25 -4.36 -35.86
C ASP A 13 29.26 -4.63 -34.35
N LEU A 14 28.81 -5.85 -34.00
CA LEU A 14 28.78 -6.33 -32.63
C LEU A 14 30.19 -6.71 -32.16
N VAL A 15 30.73 -5.93 -31.23
CA VAL A 15 31.98 -6.23 -30.53
C VAL A 15 31.67 -6.88 -29.18
N GLN A 16 31.89 -8.20 -29.09
CA GLN A 16 31.84 -8.92 -27.82
C GLN A 16 33.01 -8.48 -26.92
N HIS A 17 32.75 -8.32 -25.62
CA HIS A 17 33.72 -7.80 -24.64
C HIS A 17 34.33 -6.42 -24.98
N GLY A 18 33.66 -5.62 -25.82
CA GLY A 18 34.14 -4.30 -26.23
C GLY A 18 34.14 -3.22 -25.13
N ILE A 19 33.69 -3.55 -23.91
CA ILE A 19 33.76 -2.67 -22.75
C ILE A 19 34.88 -3.19 -21.83
N PRO A 20 35.96 -2.43 -21.59
CA PRO A 20 36.98 -2.83 -20.65
C PRO A 20 36.38 -2.81 -19.23
N LEU A 21 36.30 -3.99 -18.62
CA LEU A 21 35.85 -4.12 -17.25
C LEU A 21 37.06 -3.99 -16.30
N PRO A 22 36.88 -3.42 -15.10
CA PRO A 22 37.95 -3.32 -14.10
C PRO A 22 38.42 -4.68 -13.57
N ALA A 23 37.70 -5.76 -13.88
CA ALA A 23 38.06 -7.13 -13.59
C ALA A 23 37.73 -8.04 -14.78
N TYR A 24 38.56 -9.07 -14.97
CA TYR A 24 38.32 -10.09 -15.99
C TYR A 24 37.11 -10.95 -15.60
N ASN A 25 36.11 -11.02 -16.47
CA ASN A 25 34.92 -11.84 -16.29
C ASN A 25 34.81 -12.81 -17.47
N TYR A 26 34.88 -14.12 -17.20
CA TYR A 26 34.78 -15.17 -18.24
C TYR A 26 33.47 -15.95 -18.10
N ASN A 27 33.36 -16.75 -17.04
CA ASN A 27 32.13 -17.41 -16.58
C ASN A 27 31.80 -16.97 -15.15
N SER A 28 32.18 -15.74 -14.78
CA SER A 28 31.87 -15.19 -13.47
C SER A 28 30.36 -15.11 -13.31
N LEU A 29 29.85 -15.51 -12.14
CA LEU A 29 28.45 -15.27 -11.81
C LEU A 29 28.22 -13.75 -11.85
N PRO A 30 27.17 -13.26 -12.53
CA PRO A 30 26.83 -11.84 -12.51
C PRO A 30 26.67 -11.34 -11.08
N ASN A 31 26.86 -10.04 -10.87
CA ASN A 31 26.46 -9.45 -9.60
C ASN A 31 24.97 -9.75 -9.37
N HIS A 32 24.64 -10.35 -8.24
CA HIS A 32 23.25 -10.49 -7.82
C HIS A 32 22.76 -9.15 -7.28
N PRO A 33 21.83 -8.44 -7.96
CA PRO A 33 21.24 -7.25 -7.36
C PRO A 33 20.56 -7.64 -6.06
N ASN A 34 20.70 -6.84 -5.01
CA ASN A 34 20.01 -7.08 -3.76
C ASN A 34 18.54 -6.65 -3.89
N TYR A 35 17.69 -7.56 -4.34
CA TYR A 35 16.24 -7.32 -4.50
C TYR A 35 15.51 -7.06 -3.16
N PHE A 36 16.16 -7.30 -2.01
CA PHE A 36 15.59 -7.02 -0.68
C PHE A 36 15.92 -5.62 -0.16
N LEU A 37 16.72 -4.83 -0.88
CA LEU A 37 17.10 -3.48 -0.44
C LEU A 37 15.92 -2.49 -0.43
N GLY A 38 14.86 -2.79 -1.18
CA GLY A 38 13.71 -1.90 -1.33
C GLY A 38 14.00 -0.69 -2.23
N ALA A 39 13.03 0.23 -2.34
CA ALA A 39 13.20 1.46 -3.12
C ALA A 39 14.16 2.42 -2.42
N LEU A 40 15.01 3.09 -3.20
CA LEU A 40 15.87 4.17 -2.70
C LEU A 40 15.01 5.43 -2.53
N ALA A 41 14.60 5.73 -1.30
CA ALA A 41 13.77 6.89 -1.01
C ALA A 41 14.41 8.20 -1.52
N GLY A 42 13.69 8.89 -2.42
CA GLY A 42 14.14 10.15 -3.00
C GLY A 42 15.01 9.99 -4.24
N SER A 43 14.99 8.81 -4.89
CA SER A 43 15.68 8.63 -6.16
C SER A 43 15.06 9.54 -7.24
N PRO A 44 15.85 10.06 -8.19
CA PRO A 44 15.32 10.88 -9.29
C PRO A 44 14.37 10.11 -10.22
N CYS A 45 14.28 8.79 -10.08
CA CYS A 45 13.38 7.92 -10.83
C CYS A 45 12.23 7.36 -9.95
N ASP A 46 12.06 7.84 -8.72
CA ASP A 46 10.93 7.49 -7.85
C ASP A 46 9.64 8.15 -8.37
N THR A 47 8.89 7.42 -9.18
CA THR A 47 7.54 7.79 -9.63
C THR A 47 6.48 7.68 -8.52
N LEU A 48 6.87 7.26 -7.30
CA LEU A 48 6.02 7.12 -6.12
C LEU A 48 6.10 8.34 -5.17
N THR A 49 6.42 9.53 -5.69
CA THR A 49 6.50 10.76 -4.89
C THR A 49 5.14 11.40 -4.57
N SER A 50 4.04 10.95 -5.19
CA SER A 50 2.71 11.57 -5.01
C SER A 50 1.80 10.90 -3.98
N LEU A 51 2.14 9.72 -3.45
CA LEU A 51 1.64 9.38 -2.12
C LEU A 51 2.70 9.89 -1.16
N ALA A 52 2.65 11.18 -0.86
CA ALA A 52 3.16 11.64 0.40
C ALA A 52 2.56 10.69 1.44
N SER A 53 3.39 9.82 1.99
CA SER A 53 3.15 9.29 3.31
C SER A 53 3.17 10.52 4.21
N GLU A 54 2.05 11.23 4.29
CA GLU A 54 1.60 11.58 5.62
C GLU A 54 1.74 10.27 6.37
N SER A 55 2.69 10.22 7.28
CA SER A 55 2.72 9.14 8.22
C SER A 55 1.36 9.23 8.87
N PHE A 56 0.45 8.39 8.41
CA PHE A 56 -0.64 7.94 9.24
C PHE A 56 0.14 7.40 10.42
N ILE A 57 0.30 8.22 11.46
CA ILE A 57 0.48 7.72 12.81
C ILE A 57 -0.75 6.86 12.94
N SER A 58 -0.59 5.60 12.57
CA SER A 58 -1.64 4.63 12.46
C SER A 58 -1.98 4.36 13.89
N LYS A 59 -2.88 5.19 14.44
CA LYS A 59 -3.63 4.81 15.62
C LYS A 59 -4.17 3.44 15.26
N GLN A 60 -3.69 2.43 15.97
CA GLN A 60 -3.95 1.03 15.70
C GLN A 60 -5.47 0.85 15.65
N LEU A 61 -6.02 0.80 14.45
CA LEU A 61 -7.41 0.47 14.19
C LEU A 61 -7.41 -0.99 13.77
N ASN A 62 -7.76 -1.84 14.71
CA ASN A 62 -7.85 -3.27 14.50
C ASN A 62 -9.30 -3.62 14.20
N VAL A 63 -9.49 -4.66 13.40
CA VAL A 63 -10.81 -5.17 13.06
C VAL A 63 -10.84 -6.67 13.25
N PHE A 64 -11.88 -7.16 13.90
CA PHE A 64 -12.06 -8.59 14.16
C PHE A 64 -13.55 -8.97 14.21
N PRO A 65 -13.93 -10.11 13.62
CA PRO A 65 -13.13 -10.92 12.71
C PRO A 65 -12.93 -10.21 11.35
N ASN A 66 -11.88 -10.59 10.62
CA ASN A 66 -11.68 -10.21 9.23
C ASN A 66 -10.99 -11.39 8.53
N PRO A 67 -11.66 -12.13 7.62
CA PRO A 67 -12.98 -11.84 7.02
C PRO A 67 -14.17 -11.94 8.00
N ASN A 68 -15.35 -11.45 7.61
CA ASN A 68 -16.60 -11.49 8.41
C ASN A 68 -17.87 -11.61 7.54
N ASP A 69 -19.00 -12.00 8.13
CA ASP A 69 -20.30 -12.14 7.44
C ASP A 69 -21.16 -10.85 7.44
N GLY A 70 -20.57 -9.72 7.84
CA GLY A 70 -21.23 -8.42 8.01
C GLY A 70 -21.30 -7.91 9.45
N LEU A 71 -20.95 -8.74 10.44
CA LEU A 71 -20.85 -8.35 11.84
C LEU A 71 -19.39 -8.36 12.29
N PHE A 72 -18.86 -7.21 12.70
CA PHE A 72 -17.48 -7.10 13.16
C PHE A 72 -17.31 -6.05 14.26
N THR A 73 -16.14 -6.09 14.89
CA THR A 73 -15.74 -5.14 15.94
C THR A 73 -14.50 -4.38 15.51
N LEU A 74 -14.56 -3.06 15.63
CA LEU A 74 -13.42 -2.16 15.52
C LEU A 74 -12.82 -1.93 16.91
N GLY A 75 -11.52 -2.17 17.05
CA GLY A 75 -10.73 -1.86 18.24
C GLY A 75 -9.78 -0.69 17.96
N PHE A 76 -9.75 0.28 18.86
CA PHE A 76 -8.94 1.50 18.74
C PHE A 76 -8.58 2.07 20.11
N ASN A 77 -7.59 2.95 20.14
CA ASN A 77 -7.24 3.66 21.37
C ASN A 77 -8.31 4.70 21.72
N ALA A 78 -8.67 4.76 23.00
CA ALA A 78 -9.62 5.74 23.53
C ALA A 78 -9.24 7.18 23.13
N GLN A 79 -10.20 7.93 22.61
CA GLN A 79 -10.03 9.33 22.21
C GLN A 79 -10.95 10.23 23.04
N LYS A 80 -10.47 11.44 23.37
CA LYS A 80 -11.27 12.44 24.09
C LYS A 80 -12.43 12.98 23.24
N ASP A 81 -12.21 13.15 21.95
CA ASP A 81 -13.19 13.70 21.03
C ASP A 81 -14.20 12.63 20.59
N VAL A 82 -15.42 13.07 20.25
CA VAL A 82 -16.42 12.21 19.60
C VAL A 82 -15.91 11.86 18.20
N GLY A 83 -15.93 10.57 17.87
CA GLY A 83 -15.55 10.08 16.55
C GLY A 83 -16.73 9.91 15.61
N VAL A 84 -16.46 9.91 14.31
CA VAL A 84 -17.41 9.52 13.27
C VAL A 84 -16.79 8.34 12.51
N LEU A 85 -17.49 7.21 12.51
CA LEU A 85 -17.20 6.04 11.71
C LEU A 85 -17.89 6.19 10.36
N GLU A 86 -17.14 6.05 9.29
CA GLU A 86 -17.62 6.05 7.91
C GLU A 86 -17.12 4.77 7.23
N ILE A 87 -17.96 4.13 6.43
CA ILE A 87 -17.58 2.96 5.64
C ILE A 87 -17.86 3.25 4.17
N PHE A 88 -16.87 2.96 3.35
CA PHE A 88 -16.90 3.16 1.91
C PHE A 88 -16.85 1.81 1.18
N ASP A 89 -17.60 1.70 0.10
CA ASP A 89 -17.49 0.56 -0.82
C ASP A 89 -16.23 0.66 -1.71
N SER A 90 -16.01 -0.35 -2.56
CA SER A 90 -14.87 -0.39 -3.48
C SER A 90 -14.85 0.73 -4.54
N MET A 91 -15.98 1.42 -4.76
CA MET A 91 -16.08 2.58 -5.64
C MET A 91 -15.93 3.91 -4.88
N GLY A 92 -15.68 3.86 -3.57
CA GLY A 92 -15.52 5.05 -2.73
C GLY A 92 -16.84 5.71 -2.31
N ARG A 93 -17.99 5.06 -2.51
CA ARG A 93 -19.29 5.58 -2.06
C ARG A 93 -19.46 5.28 -0.58
N MET A 94 -19.88 6.27 0.20
CA MET A 94 -20.18 6.09 1.62
C MET A 94 -21.48 5.29 1.76
N VAL A 95 -21.40 4.14 2.44
CA VAL A 95 -22.51 3.18 2.59
C VAL A 95 -22.97 3.03 4.03
N TYR A 96 -22.20 3.51 5.00
CA TYR A 96 -22.53 3.47 6.42
C TYR A 96 -21.87 4.63 7.15
N GLU A 97 -22.59 5.21 8.12
CA GLU A 97 -22.09 6.25 9.02
C GLU A 97 -22.63 5.98 10.44
N ASP A 98 -21.77 6.11 11.45
CA ASP A 98 -22.18 6.04 12.85
C ASP A 98 -21.25 6.84 13.77
N LYS A 99 -21.74 7.23 14.94
CA LYS A 99 -20.95 7.94 15.96
C LYS A 99 -20.16 6.96 16.83
N VAL A 100 -18.94 7.37 17.16
CA VAL A 100 -18.07 6.70 18.13
C VAL A 100 -18.00 7.56 19.37
N ALA A 101 -18.46 7.02 20.49
CA ALA A 101 -18.44 7.73 21.76
C ALA A 101 -17.01 8.04 22.22
N GLN A 102 -16.85 9.20 22.84
CA GLN A 102 -15.62 9.57 23.53
C GLN A 102 -15.23 8.51 24.56
N TRP A 103 -13.92 8.30 24.72
CA TRP A 103 -13.29 7.33 25.61
C TRP A 103 -13.62 5.85 25.36
N SER A 104 -14.42 5.53 24.33
CA SER A 104 -14.61 4.14 23.90
C SER A 104 -13.33 3.61 23.26
N GLN A 105 -13.13 2.30 23.39
CA GLN A 105 -12.04 1.56 22.74
C GLN A 105 -12.55 0.56 21.70
N TYR A 106 -13.86 0.30 21.69
CA TYR A 106 -14.47 -0.68 20.81
C TYR A 106 -15.77 -0.16 20.20
N LYS A 107 -16.04 -0.54 18.95
CA LYS A 107 -17.32 -0.29 18.27
C LYS A 107 -17.73 -1.54 17.53
N LYS A 108 -18.92 -2.05 17.85
CA LYS A 108 -19.58 -3.10 17.05
C LYS A 108 -20.25 -2.46 15.85
N VAL A 109 -20.14 -3.12 14.71
CA VAL A 109 -20.66 -2.65 13.42
C VAL A 109 -21.43 -3.78 12.76
N ASP A 110 -22.57 -3.43 12.18
CA ASP A 110 -23.42 -4.32 11.40
C ASP A 110 -23.63 -3.75 10.01
N ILE A 111 -23.06 -4.42 9.02
CA ILE A 111 -23.23 -4.16 7.59
C ILE A 111 -23.81 -5.39 6.88
N THR A 112 -24.52 -6.26 7.58
CA THR A 112 -25.08 -7.51 7.03
C THR A 112 -25.97 -7.26 5.81
N ALA A 113 -26.66 -6.12 5.78
CA ALA A 113 -27.50 -5.69 4.65
C ALA A 113 -26.71 -5.30 3.38
N LEU A 114 -25.39 -5.11 3.47
CA LEU A 114 -24.56 -4.74 2.32
C LEU A 114 -24.05 -5.98 1.56
N PRO A 115 -23.81 -5.87 0.25
CA PRO A 115 -23.26 -6.97 -0.55
C PRO A 115 -21.91 -7.48 -0.04
N MET A 116 -21.57 -8.74 -0.37
CA MET A 116 -20.22 -9.28 -0.15
C MET A 116 -19.20 -8.45 -0.93
N GLY A 117 -18.03 -8.20 -0.33
CA GLY A 117 -17.01 -7.38 -0.96
C GLY A 117 -16.03 -6.73 0.01
N ILE A 118 -15.18 -5.87 -0.55
CA ILE A 118 -14.17 -5.12 0.19
C ILE A 118 -14.73 -3.75 0.56
N TYR A 119 -14.52 -3.36 1.81
CA TYR A 119 -14.90 -2.05 2.32
C TYR A 119 -13.72 -1.36 3.01
N LEU A 120 -13.71 -0.04 2.96
CA LEU A 120 -12.77 0.80 3.72
C LEU A 120 -13.52 1.42 4.90
N CYS A 121 -13.13 1.05 6.12
CA CYS A 121 -13.63 1.69 7.33
C CYS A 121 -12.68 2.82 7.73
N ARG A 122 -13.25 3.99 8.01
CA ARG A 122 -12.54 5.18 8.47
C ARG A 122 -13.18 5.69 9.75
N ILE A 123 -12.38 6.00 10.76
CA ILE A 123 -12.85 6.74 11.94
C ILE A 123 -12.11 8.07 12.03
N ALA A 124 -12.86 9.17 12.09
CA ALA A 124 -12.34 10.51 12.28
C ALA A 124 -12.70 11.04 13.68
N TRP A 125 -11.69 11.45 14.46
CA TRP A 125 -11.81 12.14 15.75
C TRP A 125 -11.18 13.52 15.62
N GLY A 126 -11.99 14.54 15.31
CA GLY A 126 -11.49 15.89 15.05
C GLY A 126 -10.45 15.91 13.91
N LYS A 127 -9.18 16.16 14.25
CA LYS A 127 -8.05 16.15 13.29
C LYS A 127 -7.39 14.78 13.10
N SER A 128 -7.70 13.80 13.95
CA SER A 128 -7.11 12.46 13.87
C SER A 128 -7.98 11.54 13.03
N VAL A 129 -7.39 10.80 12.11
CA VAL A 129 -8.09 9.82 11.29
C VAL A 129 -7.37 8.48 11.38
N ALA A 130 -8.12 7.38 11.48
CA ALA A 130 -7.62 6.03 11.33
C ALA A 130 -8.46 5.27 10.30
N GLY A 131 -7.82 4.38 9.53
CA GLY A 131 -8.50 3.61 8.50
C GLY A 131 -8.05 2.15 8.50
N VAL A 132 -8.97 1.25 8.17
CA VAL A 132 -8.71 -0.19 8.03
C VAL A 132 -9.57 -0.76 6.89
N LYS A 133 -9.00 -1.71 6.15
CA LYS A 133 -9.70 -2.43 5.10
C LYS A 133 -10.33 -3.70 5.68
N ILE A 134 -11.58 -3.97 5.33
CA ILE A 134 -12.31 -5.17 5.73
C ILE A 134 -12.76 -5.97 4.50
N LEU A 135 -12.84 -7.29 4.65
CA LEU A 135 -13.44 -8.20 3.70
C LEU A 135 -14.71 -8.78 4.30
N LYS A 136 -15.85 -8.55 3.64
CA LYS A 136 -17.13 -9.18 3.93
C LYS A 136 -17.35 -10.34 2.96
N GLU A 137 -17.53 -11.54 3.50
CA GLU A 137 -17.89 -12.75 2.77
C GLU A 137 -19.39 -13.06 2.86
#